data_AF-Q0W0F2-F1
#
_entry.id   AF-Q0W0F2-F1
#
_cell.length_a   1.000
_cell.length_b   1.000
_cell.length_c   1.000
_cell.angle_alpha   90.00
_cell.angle_beta   90.00
_cell.angle_gamma   90.00
#
_symmetry.space_group_name_H-M   'P 1'
#
loop_
_entity.id
_entity.type
_entity.pdbx_description
1 polymer ?
#
loop_
_entity_poly.entity_id
_entity_poly.type
_entity_poly.pdbx_seq_one_letter_code
_entity_poly.pdbx_strand_id
1 'polypeptide(L)'
;MYLYIKRLILCQYWSGEMMFVENSQENKNICMQYCGSCPSFQKEGGKLLFCSRGNSSGNIVRKGCKCGMCPVAIQHQLDGGYYCIHGNLDTLID
;
A
#
# COMPACT_ATOMS: atom_id res chain seq x y z
N MET A 1 -22.50 -20.63 -34.27
CA MET A 1 -21.08 -20.83 -33.87
C MET A 1 -20.35 -19.48 -33.67
N TYR A 2 -20.94 -18.50 -32.96
CA TYR A 2 -20.33 -17.18 -32.73
C TYR A 2 -20.66 -16.58 -31.34
N LEU A 3 -21.27 -17.35 -30.43
CA LEU A 3 -21.73 -16.85 -29.13
C LEU A 3 -20.99 -17.41 -27.91
N TYR A 4 -20.20 -18.47 -28.04
CA TYR A 4 -19.55 -19.11 -26.87
C TYR A 4 -18.10 -18.67 -26.63
N ILE A 5 -17.48 -17.95 -27.56
CA ILE A 5 -16.08 -17.46 -27.40
C ILE A 5 -16.01 -16.18 -26.56
N LYS A 6 -17.11 -15.43 -26.40
CA LYS A 6 -17.13 -14.20 -25.59
C LYS A 6 -17.03 -14.42 -24.08
N ARG A 7 -17.19 -15.66 -23.58
CA ARG A 7 -17.11 -15.94 -22.13
C ARG A 7 -15.68 -16.16 -21.62
N LEU A 8 -14.71 -16.36 -22.52
CA LEU A 8 -13.29 -16.52 -22.17
C LEU A 8 -12.49 -15.21 -22.23
N ILE A 9 -13.02 -14.17 -22.87
CA ILE A 9 -12.28 -12.91 -23.08
C ILE A 9 -12.40 -11.95 -21.88
N LEU A 10 -13.36 -12.16 -20.97
CA LEU A 10 -13.53 -11.34 -19.76
C LEU A 10 -12.57 -11.71 -18.60
N CYS A 11 -11.65 -12.65 -18.79
CA CYS A 11 -10.57 -12.91 -17.83
C CYS A 11 -9.26 -12.18 -18.15
N GLN A 12 -9.17 -11.47 -19.29
CA GLN A 12 -7.90 -10.89 -19.75
C GLN A 12 -7.73 -9.38 -19.50
N TYR A 13 -8.68 -8.71 -18.87
CA TYR A 13 -8.64 -7.25 -18.72
C TYR A 13 -8.89 -6.75 -17.30
N TRP A 14 -8.35 -7.45 -16.29
CA TRP A 14 -8.05 -6.80 -15.03
C TRP A 14 -6.68 -6.12 -15.17
N SER A 15 -6.67 -4.99 -15.89
CA SER A 15 -5.54 -4.04 -15.97
C SER A 15 -5.37 -3.25 -14.67
N GLY A 16 -5.43 -3.95 -13.53
CA GLY A 16 -4.99 -3.42 -12.25
C GLY A 16 -3.58 -3.93 -12.03
N GLU A 17 -2.57 -3.17 -12.45
CA GLU A 17 -1.21 -3.38 -11.98
C GLU A 17 -1.24 -3.29 -10.45
N MET A 18 -1.38 -4.44 -9.80
CA MET A 18 -1.18 -4.55 -8.36
C MET A 18 0.24 -4.10 -8.10
N MET A 19 0.37 -2.90 -7.54
CA MET A 19 1.64 -2.33 -7.12
C MET A 19 2.13 -3.09 -5.88
N PHE A 20 2.53 -4.34 -6.12
CA PHE A 20 2.95 -5.28 -5.11
C PHE A 20 4.29 -4.82 -4.54
N VAL A 21 4.31 -4.58 -3.23
CA VAL A 21 5.53 -4.30 -2.48
C VAL A 21 5.97 -5.59 -1.79
N GLU A 22 7.19 -6.03 -2.06
CA GLU A 22 7.75 -7.21 -1.40
C GLU A 22 8.00 -6.96 0.10
N ASN A 23 7.71 -7.94 0.94
CA ASN A 23 8.00 -7.92 2.37
C ASN A 23 9.48 -8.26 2.68
N SER A 24 10.40 -7.53 2.06
CA SER A 24 11.84 -7.69 2.22
C SER A 24 12.38 -6.91 3.43
N GLN A 25 13.55 -7.30 3.94
CA GLN A 25 14.21 -6.59 5.05
C GLN A 25 14.64 -5.18 4.62
N GLU A 26 15.05 -5.00 3.37
CA GLU A 26 15.43 -3.70 2.80
C GLU A 26 14.24 -2.73 2.81
N ASN A 27 13.08 -3.17 2.32
CA ASN A 27 11.86 -2.38 2.32
C ASN A 27 11.42 -2.02 3.75
N LYS A 28 11.59 -2.94 4.71
CA LYS A 28 11.34 -2.64 6.14
C LYS A 28 12.28 -1.57 6.68
N ASN A 29 13.57 -1.61 6.32
CA ASN A 29 14.55 -0.62 6.77
C ASN A 29 14.20 0.78 6.23
N ILE A 30 13.85 0.90 4.94
CA ILE A 30 13.39 2.16 4.34
C ILE A 30 12.10 2.62 5.04
N CYS A 31 11.15 1.71 5.24
CA CYS A 31 9.92 2.02 5.95
C CYS A 31 10.16 2.48 7.39
N MET A 32 11.17 1.96 8.09
CA MET A 32 11.51 2.41 9.44
C MET A 32 12.05 3.85 9.44
N GLN A 33 12.86 4.21 8.45
CA GLN A 33 13.38 5.58 8.30
C GLN A 33 12.27 6.59 7.94
N TYR A 34 11.38 6.21 7.02
CA TYR A 34 10.31 7.09 6.55
C TYR A 34 9.05 6.97 7.39
N CYS A 35 8.38 5.83 7.41
CA CYS A 35 7.12 5.66 8.14
C CYS A 35 7.32 5.55 9.66
N GLY A 36 8.46 5.05 10.14
CA GLY A 36 8.73 4.88 11.58
C GLY A 36 8.88 6.19 12.36
N SER A 37 9.15 7.30 11.68
CA SER A 37 9.14 8.67 12.24
C SER A 37 8.02 9.53 11.66
N CYS A 38 6.97 8.89 11.11
CA CYS A 38 5.76 9.56 10.68
C CYS A 38 4.99 10.09 11.91
N PRO A 39 4.56 11.37 11.94
CA PRO A 39 3.86 11.93 13.09
C PRO A 39 2.46 11.35 13.28
N SER A 40 1.87 10.76 12.24
CA SER A 40 0.62 10.01 12.35
C SER A 40 0.83 8.58 12.88
N PHE A 41 2.03 8.01 12.78
CA PHE A 41 2.26 6.63 13.20
C PHE A 41 2.50 6.54 14.72
N GLN A 42 1.71 5.75 15.42
CA GLN A 42 1.94 5.41 16.82
C GLN A 42 2.78 4.14 16.92
N LYS A 43 3.93 4.23 17.60
CA LYS A 43 4.84 3.08 17.81
C LYS A 43 4.23 1.97 18.67
N GLU A 44 3.23 2.27 19.50
CA GLU A 44 2.59 1.28 20.35
C GLU A 44 1.69 0.35 19.52
N GLY A 45 2.19 -0.87 19.26
CA GLY A 45 1.45 -1.93 18.56
C GLY A 45 1.48 -1.86 17.03
N GLY A 46 2.12 -0.85 16.46
CA GLY A 46 2.16 -0.65 15.02
C GLY A 46 3.11 -1.61 14.29
N LYS A 47 2.62 -2.28 13.24
CA LYS A 47 3.46 -3.05 12.30
C LYS A 47 4.41 -2.07 11.55
N LEU A 48 5.37 -2.58 10.80
CA LEU A 48 6.14 -1.76 9.84
C LEU A 48 5.90 -2.30 8.44
N LEU A 49 6.15 -1.49 7.42
CA LEU A 49 5.92 -1.79 6.01
C LEU A 49 4.43 -1.97 5.67
N PHE A 50 3.62 -0.97 5.99
CA PHE A 50 2.16 -1.00 5.79
C PHE A 50 1.73 -1.17 4.34
N CYS A 51 2.53 -0.66 3.40
CA CYS A 51 2.24 -0.79 1.98
C CYS A 51 2.29 -2.25 1.48
N SER A 52 3.01 -3.13 2.17
CA SER A 52 3.09 -4.57 1.88
C SER A 52 2.25 -5.40 2.85
N ARG A 53 2.29 -5.06 4.14
CA ARG A 53 1.71 -5.88 5.23
C ARG A 53 0.28 -5.50 5.63
N GLY A 54 -0.27 -4.46 5.02
CA GLY A 54 -1.58 -3.91 5.37
C GLY A 54 -1.53 -2.88 6.50
N ASN A 55 -2.70 -2.35 6.83
CA ASN A 55 -2.85 -1.30 7.84
C ASN A 55 -2.50 -1.75 9.27
N SER A 56 -2.29 -0.77 10.15
CA SER A 56 -2.11 -0.99 11.58
C SER A 56 -3.46 -1.11 12.27
N SER A 57 -3.53 -1.98 13.28
CA SER A 57 -4.68 -2.08 14.17
C SER A 57 -4.55 -1.02 15.26
N GLY A 58 -5.28 0.09 15.16
CA GLY A 58 -5.25 1.16 16.15
C GLY A 58 -5.95 2.43 15.70
N ASN A 59 -6.31 3.30 16.65
CA ASN A 59 -6.89 4.59 16.35
C ASN A 59 -5.80 5.59 15.97
N ILE A 60 -5.44 5.61 14.68
CA ILE A 60 -4.41 6.49 14.15
C ILE A 60 -5.00 7.87 13.84
N VAL A 61 -4.45 8.90 14.49
CA VAL A 61 -4.80 10.29 14.22
C VAL A 61 -3.97 10.83 13.06
N ARG A 62 -4.62 11.41 12.04
CA ARG A 62 -3.94 12.06 10.91
C ARG A 62 -3.32 13.38 11.36
N LYS A 63 -2.03 13.35 11.68
CA LYS A 63 -1.21 14.52 12.06
C LYS A 63 -0.20 14.93 10.96
N GLY A 64 -0.27 14.28 9.80
CA GLY A 64 0.70 14.39 8.70
C GLY A 64 1.38 13.06 8.39
N CYS A 65 1.68 12.79 7.12
CA CYS A 65 2.39 11.59 6.70
C CYS A 65 3.39 11.93 5.59
N LYS A 66 4.56 11.29 5.66
CA LYS A 66 5.64 11.39 4.68
C LYS A 66 5.75 10.15 3.79
N CYS A 67 4.70 9.34 3.78
CA CYS A 67 4.69 8.03 3.15
C CYS A 67 4.70 8.15 1.62
N GLY A 68 4.09 9.21 1.05
CA GLY A 68 4.19 9.52 -0.39
C GLY A 68 5.59 9.98 -0.84
N MET A 69 6.47 10.37 0.09
CA MET A 69 7.88 10.67 -0.18
C MET A 69 8.80 9.47 0.09
N CYS A 70 8.25 8.31 0.45
CA CYS A 70 9.02 7.11 0.72
C CYS A 70 9.56 6.54 -0.61
N PRO A 71 10.87 6.21 -0.71
CA PRO A 71 11.44 5.59 -1.91
C PRO A 71 10.69 4.33 -2.37
N VAL A 72 10.23 3.51 -1.42
CA VAL A 72 9.44 2.30 -1.73
C VAL A 72 8.10 2.68 -2.37
N ALA A 73 7.44 3.73 -1.88
CA ALA A 73 6.18 4.18 -2.46
C ALA A 73 6.37 4.69 -3.89
N ILE A 74 7.43 5.49 -4.11
CA ILE A 74 7.76 6.05 -5.42
C ILE A 74 8.16 4.94 -6.41
N GLN A 75 9.02 4.00 -6.01
CA GLN A 75 9.48 2.91 -6.87
C GLN A 75 8.34 1.99 -7.31
N HIS A 76 7.41 1.72 -6.40
CA HIS A 76 6.22 0.91 -6.69
C HIS A 76 5.06 1.75 -7.21
N GLN A 77 5.25 3.06 -7.44
CA GLN A 77 4.23 4.01 -7.94
C GLN A 77 2.97 4.09 -7.08
N LEU A 78 3.08 3.76 -5.78
CA LEU A 78 1.95 3.73 -4.85
C LEU A 78 1.30 5.10 -4.77
N ASP A 79 -0.01 5.14 -4.94
CA ASP A 79 -0.75 6.38 -4.82
C ASP A 79 -1.17 6.67 -3.38
N GLY A 80 -1.39 7.94 -3.08
CA GLY A 80 -1.87 8.44 -1.81
C GLY A 80 -0.83 8.44 -0.69
N GLY A 81 -1.28 8.04 0.50
CA GLY A 81 -0.50 8.11 1.72
C GLY A 81 -1.27 7.53 2.87
N TYR A 82 -0.78 7.75 4.09
CA TYR A 82 -1.38 7.19 5.30
C TYR A 82 -1.57 5.67 5.22
N TYR A 83 -0.61 4.95 4.63
CA TYR A 83 -0.65 3.48 4.53
C TYR A 83 -0.81 2.80 5.89
N CYS A 84 -0.43 3.45 6.99
CA CYS A 84 -0.70 2.94 8.34
C CYS A 84 -2.20 2.84 8.67
N ILE A 85 -3.07 3.62 8.03
CA ILE A 85 -4.53 3.64 8.22
C ILE A 85 -5.22 2.75 7.19
N HIS A 86 -4.88 2.95 5.92
CA HIS A 86 -5.59 2.38 4.78
C HIS A 86 -4.87 1.17 4.16
N GLY A 87 -3.57 1.00 4.43
CA GLY A 87 -2.74 0.08 3.63
C GLY A 87 -2.59 0.59 2.19
N ASN A 88 -1.98 -0.22 1.33
CA ASN A 88 -1.79 0.13 -0.09
C ASN A 88 -2.97 -0.26 -0.99
N LEU A 89 -3.81 -1.20 -0.54
CA LEU A 89 -4.90 -1.73 -1.36
C LEU A 89 -6.15 -0.83 -1.35
N ASP A 90 -6.28 -0.02 -0.30
CA ASP A 90 -7.52 0.71 0.02
C ASP A 90 -7.52 2.15 -0.53
N THR A 91 -6.45 2.57 -1.22
CA THR A 91 -6.41 3.85 -1.95
C THR A 91 -7.15 3.82 -3.29
N LEU A 92 -7.71 2.66 -3.67
CA LEU A 92 -8.51 2.47 -4.90
C LEU A 92 -10.03 2.57 -4.65
N ILE A 93 -10.46 2.93 -3.44
CA ILE A 93 -11.87 3.12 -3.08
C ILE A 93 -12.05 4.55 -2.53
N ASP A 94 -11.81 5.55 -3.38
CA ASP A 94 -12.38 6.89 -3.20
C ASP A 94 -12.97 7.34 -4.55
#